data_AF-A0A951X0D2-F1
#
_entry.id   AF-A0A951X0D2-F1
#
_cell.length_a   1.000
_cell.length_b   1.000
_cell.length_c   1.000
_cell.angle_alpha   90.00
_cell.angle_beta   90.00
_cell.angle_gamma   90.00
#
_symmetry.space_group_name_H-M   'P 1'
#
loop_
_entity.id
_entity.type
_entity.pdbx_description
1 polymer ?
#
loop_
_entity_poly.entity_id
_entity_poly.type
_entity_poly.pdbx_seq_one_letter_code
_entity_poly.pdbx_strand_id
1 'polypeptide(L)'
;MTSLETFLFDDLRRIVSNVGRAGGLMSPSVYDTAQVLRLYPPSTDTEPAFEWLLDQQQADGGWGEPYMPTARDAPTLAALLALRKRDHLPRVRESLAAGEAFLRRRGEYWRPPLPEDIPVGAELVVPALLDAAEKNRISVARHDFSALEALGARRRTIIDKRGPTAATPPGDYGEAWGDEPDVRLQDGSGGIGHSPAATARWLRMTAGRDELNRARQRAVDYLISASGATRVGLPAVVPTTWPINRYEQAFVLHTLLAADLLFDPHLVDVVQPQIESLREATLPGGLGYSDYFWPDGDDTAAAAAVLAAAGYREALRALLPFQQQDYFSTFPHELQHSITVTARGAHALDTLQMDATPWRDFLAGLQQRDGRWSQDKWNGSWLYTTAITLLAFRQEPERAQLDRCETILCATQHPDGGWGSILQQSTVVETAYAVLALYTLRRCGVWSPGTEQHWLHAHQYLRRAYAAENLGSERFWMGKELYRPYRVDRAFVLCAMLLPFVLRQRSSVRGEARGASHVEALAW
;
A
#
# COMPACT_ATOMS: atom_id res chain seq x y z
N MET A 1 12.97 5.15 -31.15
CA MET A 1 12.49 5.63 -29.84
C MET A 1 12.86 7.10 -29.72
N THR A 2 12.01 7.94 -29.11
CA THR A 2 12.40 9.32 -28.74
C THR A 2 13.33 9.30 -27.51
N SER A 3 14.03 10.41 -27.20
CA SER A 3 14.88 10.49 -26.00
C SER A 3 14.11 10.24 -24.71
N LEU A 4 12.86 10.71 -24.64
CA LEU A 4 11.95 10.46 -23.52
C LEU A 4 11.52 8.99 -23.44
N GLU A 5 11.19 8.36 -24.57
CA GLU A 5 10.80 6.95 -24.61
C GLU A 5 11.92 6.04 -24.08
N THR A 6 13.14 6.23 -24.59
CA THR A 6 14.32 5.48 -24.12
C THR A 6 14.54 5.69 -22.63
N PHE A 7 14.49 6.94 -22.15
CA PHE A 7 14.63 7.25 -20.73
C PHE A 7 13.58 6.54 -19.86
N LEU A 8 12.31 6.56 -20.26
CA LEU A 8 11.22 5.92 -19.49
C LEU A 8 11.37 4.41 -19.46
N PHE A 9 11.75 3.78 -20.57
CA PHE A 9 12.02 2.35 -20.61
C PHE A 9 13.25 1.98 -19.76
N ASP A 10 14.36 2.71 -19.86
CA ASP A 10 15.56 2.47 -19.04
C ASP A 10 15.24 2.59 -17.55
N ASP A 11 14.40 3.57 -17.18
CA ASP A 11 14.00 3.76 -15.81
C ASP A 11 13.07 2.64 -15.31
N LEU A 12 12.12 2.20 -16.14
CA LEU A 12 11.26 1.06 -15.83
C LEU A 12 12.07 -0.24 -15.73
N ARG A 13 13.05 -0.46 -16.60
CA ARG A 13 13.99 -1.59 -16.53
C ARG A 13 14.74 -1.59 -15.19
N ARG A 14 15.19 -0.43 -14.72
CA ARG A 14 15.82 -0.30 -13.40
C ARG A 14 14.87 -0.66 -12.26
N ILE A 15 13.59 -0.28 -12.34
CA ILE A 15 12.58 -0.68 -11.34
C ILE A 15 12.37 -2.18 -11.35
N VAL A 16 12.03 -2.78 -12.50
CA VAL A 16 11.77 -4.22 -12.65
C VAL A 16 12.97 -5.06 -12.21
N SER A 17 14.19 -4.65 -12.56
CA SER A 17 15.41 -5.38 -12.17
C SER A 17 15.69 -5.36 -10.67
N ASN A 18 15.08 -4.43 -9.92
CA ASN A 18 15.31 -4.26 -8.49
C ASN A 18 14.07 -4.56 -7.64
N VAL A 19 12.97 -5.06 -8.20
CA VAL A 19 11.79 -5.43 -7.39
C VAL A 19 12.18 -6.47 -6.34
N GLY A 20 11.66 -6.30 -5.14
CA GLY A 20 11.94 -7.13 -3.97
C GLY A 20 13.36 -7.01 -3.40
N ARG A 21 14.31 -6.37 -4.10
CA ARG A 21 15.69 -6.23 -3.63
C ARG A 21 15.74 -5.46 -2.31
N ALA A 22 16.54 -5.96 -1.37
CA ALA A 22 16.67 -5.47 0.00
C ALA A 22 15.36 -5.53 0.81
N GLY A 23 14.49 -6.50 0.51
CA GLY A 23 13.20 -6.66 1.17
C GLY A 23 12.13 -5.69 0.70
N GLY A 24 12.36 -4.95 -0.39
CA GLY A 24 11.44 -3.91 -0.88
C GLY A 24 11.68 -2.55 -0.23
N LEU A 25 11.10 -1.50 -0.82
CA LEU A 25 11.29 -0.12 -0.38
C LEU A 25 9.98 0.55 -0.01
N MET A 26 9.94 1.15 1.18
CA MET A 26 8.74 1.75 1.75
C MET A 26 9.08 3.07 2.45
N SER A 27 8.18 4.04 2.44
CA SER A 27 8.34 5.27 3.23
C SER A 27 8.56 5.01 4.72
N PRO A 28 9.27 5.91 5.42
CA PRO A 28 9.38 5.84 6.87
C PRO A 28 8.00 5.97 7.53
N SER A 29 7.86 5.34 8.68
CA SER A 29 6.68 5.34 9.52
C SER A 29 6.92 6.14 10.80
N VAL A 30 6.00 7.06 11.13
CA VAL A 30 6.06 7.79 12.42
C VAL A 30 5.77 6.84 13.57
N TYR A 31 4.70 6.06 13.47
CA TYR A 31 4.29 5.11 14.50
C TYR A 31 5.42 4.14 14.87
N ASP A 32 5.95 3.41 13.88
CA ASP A 32 6.95 2.37 14.13
C ASP A 32 8.29 2.98 14.56
N THR A 33 8.71 4.12 13.99
CA THR A 33 9.92 4.84 14.41
C THR A 33 9.83 5.28 15.86
N ALA A 34 8.71 5.87 16.27
CA ALA A 34 8.51 6.30 17.65
C ALA A 34 8.53 5.11 18.64
N GLN A 35 7.95 3.97 18.25
CA GLN A 35 8.00 2.75 19.05
C GLN A 35 9.41 2.18 19.16
N VAL A 36 10.19 2.15 18.07
CA VAL A 36 11.61 1.74 18.09
C VAL A 36 12.41 2.66 19.04
N LEU A 37 12.32 3.98 18.86
CA LEU A 37 13.01 4.96 19.72
C LEU A 37 12.65 4.81 21.21
N ARG A 38 11.39 4.48 21.51
CA ARG A 38 10.91 4.35 22.89
C ARG A 38 11.27 3.02 23.53
N LEU A 39 11.18 1.93 22.77
CA LEU A 39 11.22 0.55 23.28
C LEU A 39 12.61 -0.08 23.17
N TYR A 40 13.31 0.16 22.07
CA TYR A 40 14.63 -0.38 21.79
C TYR A 40 15.43 0.58 20.90
N PRO A 41 15.86 1.74 21.44
CA PRO A 41 16.70 2.67 20.67
C PRO A 41 18.04 2.00 20.31
N PRO A 42 18.59 2.24 19.11
CA PRO A 42 19.89 1.71 18.74
C PRO A 42 21.00 2.31 19.63
N SER A 43 22.14 1.63 19.69
CA SER A 43 23.31 2.11 20.44
C SER A 43 24.04 3.28 19.77
N THR A 44 23.73 3.56 18.49
CA THR A 44 24.22 4.72 17.75
C THR A 44 23.50 5.99 18.19
N ASP A 45 23.98 7.15 17.74
CA ASP A 45 23.30 8.41 17.98
C ASP A 45 21.86 8.39 17.41
N THR A 46 20.89 8.62 18.29
CA THR A 46 19.46 8.68 17.99
C THR A 46 18.94 10.10 17.83
N GLU A 47 19.76 11.12 18.09
CA GLU A 47 19.35 12.51 18.00
C GLU A 47 18.73 12.86 16.64
N PRO A 48 19.33 12.48 15.50
CA PRO A 48 18.74 12.77 14.19
C PRO A 48 17.35 12.15 13.98
N ALA A 49 17.08 10.97 14.55
CA ALA A 49 15.80 10.30 14.43
C ALA A 49 14.71 10.98 15.28
N PHE A 50 15.07 11.56 16.43
CA PHE A 50 14.15 12.38 17.21
C PHE A 50 13.87 13.74 16.56
N GLU A 51 14.90 14.37 15.97
CA GLU A 51 14.70 15.60 15.18
C GLU A 51 13.79 15.32 13.98
N TRP A 52 14.03 14.22 13.26
CA TRP A 52 13.13 13.75 12.20
C TRP A 52 11.69 13.58 12.71
N LEU A 53 11.50 12.95 13.87
CA LEU A 53 10.19 12.76 14.48
C LEU A 53 9.50 14.10 14.81
N LEU A 54 10.24 15.08 15.34
CA LEU A 54 9.73 16.43 15.60
C LEU A 54 9.35 17.14 14.28
N ASP A 55 10.14 16.98 13.23
CA ASP A 55 9.89 17.54 11.90
C ASP A 55 8.66 16.91 11.21
N GLN A 56 8.22 15.73 11.64
CA GLN A 56 7.00 15.09 11.12
C GLN A 56 5.71 15.66 11.73
N GLN A 57 5.79 16.48 12.80
CA GLN A 57 4.60 17.04 13.44
C GLN A 57 3.91 18.02 12.49
N GLN A 58 2.60 17.85 12.31
CA GLN A 58 1.79 18.74 11.49
C GLN A 58 1.45 20.03 12.24
N ALA A 59 1.05 21.06 11.50
CA ALA A 59 0.74 22.38 12.05
C ALA A 59 -0.40 22.37 13.09
N ASP A 60 -1.30 21.38 13.04
CA ASP A 60 -2.38 21.20 14.01
C ASP A 60 -1.95 20.46 15.30
N GLY A 61 -0.68 20.06 15.39
CA GLY A 61 -0.07 19.37 16.52
C GLY A 61 -0.09 17.84 16.42
N GLY A 62 -0.82 17.24 15.47
CA GLY A 62 -0.86 15.80 15.29
C GLY A 62 0.27 15.28 14.40
N TRP A 63 0.48 13.97 14.41
CA TRP A 63 1.34 13.27 13.44
C TRP A 63 0.51 12.47 12.44
N GLY A 64 1.15 12.03 11.36
CA GLY A 64 0.48 11.36 10.25
C GLY A 64 -0.25 12.34 9.32
N GLU A 65 -0.83 11.80 8.26
CA GLU A 65 -1.36 12.54 7.14
C GLU A 65 -2.73 13.19 7.45
N PRO A 66 -2.89 14.53 7.38
CA PRO A 66 -4.14 15.21 7.73
C PRO A 66 -5.38 14.74 6.96
N TYR A 67 -5.18 14.24 5.74
CA TYR A 67 -6.25 13.82 4.85
C TYR A 67 -6.78 12.41 5.12
N MET A 68 -6.16 11.65 6.04
CA MET A 68 -6.74 10.44 6.60
C MET A 68 -6.83 10.55 8.12
N PRO A 69 -7.85 11.25 8.64
CA PRO A 69 -7.88 11.62 10.04
C PRO A 69 -7.90 10.41 11.01
N THR A 70 -8.46 9.28 10.59
CA THR A 70 -8.57 8.04 11.40
C THR A 70 -7.22 7.42 11.70
N ALA A 71 -6.23 7.63 10.82
CA ALA A 71 -4.88 7.06 10.91
C ALA A 71 -3.89 7.93 11.70
N ARG A 72 -4.35 8.99 12.39
CA ARG A 72 -3.47 9.97 13.07
C ARG A 72 -3.32 9.77 14.57
N ASP A 73 -4.27 9.08 15.22
CA ASP A 73 -4.23 8.89 16.67
C ASP A 73 -3.07 7.97 17.09
N ALA A 74 -2.85 6.87 16.38
CA ALA A 74 -1.75 5.94 16.64
C ALA A 74 -0.36 6.60 16.52
N PRO A 75 0.03 7.25 15.39
CA PRO A 75 1.32 7.92 15.30
C PRO A 75 1.47 9.08 16.29
N THR A 76 0.40 9.83 16.56
CA THR A 76 0.46 10.94 17.54
C THR A 76 0.74 10.41 18.95
N LEU A 77 -0.01 9.41 19.41
CA LEU A 77 0.22 8.80 20.72
C LEU A 77 1.64 8.20 20.83
N ALA A 78 2.09 7.49 19.80
CA ALA A 78 3.43 6.91 19.76
C ALA A 78 4.52 7.99 19.82
N ALA A 79 4.39 9.06 19.03
CA ALA A 79 5.33 10.18 19.02
C ALA A 79 5.40 10.88 20.37
N LEU A 80 4.25 11.20 20.99
CA LEU A 80 4.21 11.80 22.34
C LEU A 80 4.92 10.91 23.36
N LEU A 81 4.71 9.59 23.29
CA LEU A 81 5.34 8.63 24.20
C LEU A 81 6.86 8.51 24.00
N ALA A 82 7.36 8.61 22.78
CA ALA A 82 8.79 8.65 22.49
C ALA A 82 9.43 9.96 22.99
N LEU A 83 8.76 11.08 22.73
CA LEU A 83 9.24 12.43 23.07
C LEU A 83 9.17 12.75 24.57
N ARG A 84 8.26 12.11 25.32
CA ARG A 84 8.04 12.39 26.75
C ARG A 84 9.32 12.33 27.60
N LYS A 85 10.25 11.43 27.27
CA LYS A 85 11.54 11.28 27.99
C LYS A 85 12.50 12.45 27.77
N ARG A 86 12.17 13.38 26.87
CA ARG A 86 13.01 14.51 26.42
C ARG A 86 12.37 15.88 26.71
N ASP A 87 11.41 15.93 27.64
CA ASP A 87 10.66 17.15 28.00
C ASP A 87 11.50 18.26 28.67
N HIS A 88 12.78 18.01 28.95
CA HIS A 88 13.72 19.05 29.35
C HIS A 88 14.04 20.02 28.19
N LEU A 89 13.88 19.59 26.93
CA LEU A 89 14.09 20.43 25.75
C LEU A 89 12.85 21.30 25.45
N PRO A 90 13.01 22.62 25.23
CA PRO A 90 11.88 23.53 24.96
C PRO A 90 11.02 23.12 23.76
N ARG A 91 11.65 22.82 22.61
CA ARG A 91 10.97 22.36 21.38
C ARG A 91 10.11 21.12 21.63
N VAL A 92 10.62 20.19 22.44
CA VAL A 92 9.89 18.96 22.81
C VAL A 92 8.68 19.30 23.68
N ARG A 93 8.79 20.21 24.66
CA ARG A 93 7.63 20.61 25.48
C ARG A 93 6.52 21.24 24.66
N GLU A 94 6.87 22.11 23.72
CA GLU A 94 5.91 22.74 22.81
C GLU A 94 5.22 21.68 21.93
N SER A 95 6.01 20.76 21.37
CA SER A 95 5.52 19.64 20.58
C SER A 95 4.56 18.72 21.37
N LEU A 96 4.91 18.38 22.62
CA LEU A 96 4.06 17.61 23.53
C LEU A 96 2.73 18.32 23.80
N ALA A 97 2.76 19.61 24.13
CA ALA A 97 1.56 20.39 24.40
C ALA A 97 0.63 20.48 23.18
N ALA A 98 1.20 20.66 21.99
CA ALA A 98 0.45 20.70 20.73
C ALA A 98 -0.21 19.34 20.42
N GLY A 99 0.51 18.23 20.60
CA GLY A 99 -0.02 16.89 20.37
C GLY A 99 -1.10 16.46 21.38
N GLU A 100 -0.97 16.82 22.65
CA GLU A 100 -2.05 16.64 23.63
C GLU A 100 -3.29 17.47 23.26
N ALA A 101 -3.10 18.71 22.81
CA ALA A 101 -4.20 19.54 22.34
C ALA A 101 -4.87 18.95 21.09
N PHE A 102 -4.10 18.36 20.18
CA PHE A 102 -4.62 17.62 19.02
C PHE A 102 -5.50 16.44 19.48
N LEU A 103 -4.99 15.54 20.31
CA LEU A 103 -5.74 14.36 20.78
C LEU A 103 -7.03 14.74 21.52
N ARG A 104 -7.02 15.82 22.32
CA ARG A 104 -8.24 16.33 22.98
C ARG A 104 -9.33 16.75 21.99
N ARG A 105 -8.97 17.25 20.81
CA ARG A 105 -9.95 17.63 19.76
C ARG A 105 -10.42 16.44 18.92
N ARG A 106 -9.66 15.33 18.92
CA ARG A 106 -9.89 14.17 18.05
C ARG A 106 -10.74 13.07 18.67
N GLY A 107 -10.81 13.00 20.00
CA GLY A 107 -11.52 11.95 20.73
C GLY A 107 -12.93 11.67 20.19
N GLU A 108 -13.69 12.72 19.84
CA GLU A 108 -15.07 12.60 19.34
C GLU A 108 -15.23 11.68 18.12
N TYR A 109 -14.17 11.49 17.33
CA TYR A 109 -14.16 10.62 16.16
C TYR A 109 -14.32 9.13 16.49
N TRP A 110 -13.95 8.73 17.71
CA TRP A 110 -14.01 7.34 18.18
C TRP A 110 -15.27 7.04 19.00
N ARG A 111 -16.15 8.02 19.17
CA ARG A 111 -17.48 7.81 19.77
C ARG A 111 -18.36 7.00 18.82
N PRO A 112 -19.26 6.14 19.32
CA PRO A 112 -20.20 5.41 18.48
C PRO A 112 -21.08 6.34 17.61
N PRO A 113 -21.43 5.92 16.37
CA PRO A 113 -20.95 4.71 15.68
C PRO A 113 -19.48 4.84 15.27
N LEU A 114 -18.73 3.74 15.36
CA LEU A 114 -17.34 3.73 14.89
C LEU A 114 -17.29 4.02 13.38
N PRO A 115 -16.24 4.71 12.91
CA PRO A 115 -16.02 4.95 11.49
C PRO A 115 -15.88 3.62 10.72
N GLU A 116 -16.23 3.61 9.44
CA GLU A 116 -16.08 2.42 8.59
C GLU A 116 -14.61 2.16 8.20
N ASP A 117 -13.81 3.23 8.14
CA ASP A 117 -12.39 3.26 7.74
C ASP A 117 -11.43 3.23 8.94
N ILE A 118 -11.66 2.28 9.85
CA ILE A 118 -10.75 2.01 10.98
C ILE A 118 -9.39 1.54 10.40
N PRO A 119 -8.27 2.21 10.72
CA PRO A 119 -6.95 1.77 10.27
C PRO A 119 -6.61 0.38 10.76
N VAL A 120 -5.76 -0.33 10.02
CA VAL A 120 -5.52 -1.75 10.26
C VAL A 120 -4.85 -1.94 11.63
N GLY A 121 -5.52 -2.68 12.51
CA GLY A 121 -5.07 -2.98 13.88
C GLY A 121 -5.20 -1.82 14.87
N ALA A 122 -5.85 -0.72 14.51
CA ALA A 122 -6.06 0.42 15.41
C ALA A 122 -6.81 0.01 16.70
N GLU A 123 -7.72 -0.96 16.62
CA GLU A 123 -8.44 -1.51 17.77
C GLU A 123 -7.55 -2.21 18.80
N LEU A 124 -6.35 -2.64 18.39
CA LEU A 124 -5.34 -3.22 19.28
C LEU A 124 -4.33 -2.14 19.70
N VAL A 125 -3.79 -1.42 18.71
CA VAL A 125 -2.67 -0.49 18.87
C VAL A 125 -3.07 0.73 19.70
N VAL A 126 -4.18 1.39 19.39
CA VAL A 126 -4.58 2.63 20.07
C VAL A 126 -4.84 2.39 21.56
N PRO A 127 -5.62 1.37 21.98
CA PRO A 127 -5.77 1.06 23.41
C PRO A 127 -4.44 0.79 24.14
N ALA A 128 -3.52 0.04 23.55
CA ALA A 128 -2.22 -0.24 24.16
C ALA A 128 -1.37 1.03 24.33
N LEU A 129 -1.47 1.97 23.38
CA LEU A 129 -0.84 3.29 23.50
C LEU A 129 -1.51 4.17 24.56
N LEU A 130 -2.84 4.12 24.70
CA LEU A 130 -3.58 4.85 25.74
C LEU A 130 -3.16 4.39 27.15
N ASP A 131 -3.02 3.07 27.35
CA ASP A 131 -2.47 2.52 28.60
C ASP A 131 -1.06 3.04 28.91
N ALA A 132 -0.23 3.15 27.87
CA ALA A 132 1.11 3.71 28.02
C ALA A 132 1.08 5.23 28.26
N ALA A 133 0.17 5.97 27.61
CA ALA A 133 -0.01 7.41 27.77
C ALA A 133 -0.40 7.76 29.21
N GLU A 134 -1.34 7.02 29.79
CA GLU A 134 -1.75 7.17 31.19
C GLU A 134 -0.57 6.96 32.16
N LYS A 135 0.19 5.87 31.97
CA LYS A 135 1.41 5.58 32.76
C LYS A 135 2.47 6.67 32.66
N ASN A 136 2.52 7.41 31.55
CA ASN A 136 3.48 8.49 31.28
C ASN A 136 2.89 9.89 31.48
N ARG A 137 1.70 10.01 32.10
CA ARG A 137 1.03 11.29 32.40
C ARG A 137 0.81 12.17 31.16
N ILE A 138 0.49 11.56 30.03
CA ILE A 138 0.08 12.25 28.80
C ILE A 138 -1.44 12.42 28.85
N SER A 139 -1.92 13.65 28.70
CA SER A 139 -3.36 13.96 28.83
C SER A 139 -4.13 13.56 27.58
N VAL A 140 -5.02 12.56 27.70
CA VAL A 140 -5.91 12.09 26.61
C VAL A 140 -7.31 11.84 27.16
N ALA A 141 -8.33 12.20 26.39
CA ALA A 141 -9.74 11.96 26.72
C ALA A 141 -10.13 10.49 26.49
N ARG A 142 -9.55 9.55 27.26
CA ARG A 142 -9.69 8.09 27.07
C ARG A 142 -11.13 7.59 26.93
N HIS A 143 -12.09 8.24 27.62
CA HIS A 143 -13.51 7.87 27.56
C HIS A 143 -14.07 7.82 26.12
N ASP A 144 -13.56 8.67 25.23
CA ASP A 144 -13.99 8.74 23.84
C ASP A 144 -13.61 7.50 23.02
N PHE A 145 -12.64 6.71 23.49
CA PHE A 145 -12.11 5.52 22.80
C PHE A 145 -12.75 4.21 23.26
N SER A 146 -13.73 4.26 24.18
CA SER A 146 -14.33 3.06 24.81
C SER A 146 -14.88 2.04 23.81
N ALA A 147 -15.48 2.50 22.70
CA ALA A 147 -16.00 1.63 21.65
C ALA A 147 -14.88 0.89 20.90
N LEU A 148 -13.76 1.59 20.64
CA LEU A 148 -12.57 1.02 20.01
C LEU A 148 -11.89 0.01 20.95
N GLU A 149 -11.80 0.32 22.25
CA GLU A 149 -11.28 -0.61 23.26
C GLU A 149 -12.10 -1.91 23.35
N ALA A 150 -13.44 -1.81 23.27
CA ALA A 150 -14.32 -2.98 23.24
C ALA A 150 -14.15 -3.82 21.98
N LEU A 151 -13.88 -3.20 20.83
CA LEU A 151 -13.50 -3.92 19.60
C LEU A 151 -12.16 -4.64 19.78
N GLY A 152 -11.16 -3.96 20.36
CA GLY A 152 -9.86 -4.53 20.69
C GLY A 152 -9.91 -5.73 21.63
N ALA A 153 -10.74 -5.67 22.68
CA ALA A 153 -10.91 -6.77 23.63
C ALA A 153 -11.49 -8.03 22.94
N ARG A 154 -12.44 -7.85 22.03
CA ARG A 154 -12.98 -8.94 21.20
C ARG A 154 -11.88 -9.53 20.30
N ARG A 155 -11.08 -8.67 19.65
CA ARG A 155 -9.98 -9.11 18.78
C ARG A 155 -8.90 -9.89 19.54
N ARG A 156 -8.49 -9.42 20.73
CA ARG A 156 -7.54 -10.15 21.61
C ARG A 156 -8.06 -11.53 21.99
N THR A 157 -9.34 -11.65 22.35
CA THR A 157 -9.96 -12.95 22.66
C THR A 157 -9.87 -13.92 21.47
N ILE A 158 -10.00 -13.43 20.23
CA ILE A 158 -9.86 -14.26 19.02
C ILE A 158 -8.40 -14.68 18.82
N ILE A 159 -7.45 -13.76 19.02
CA ILE A 159 -6.01 -14.02 18.91
C ILE A 159 -5.59 -15.08 19.92
N ASP A 160 -5.96 -14.93 21.19
CA ASP A 160 -5.62 -15.86 22.27
C ASP A 160 -6.16 -17.27 21.99
N LYS A 161 -7.39 -17.37 21.46
CA LYS A 161 -8.00 -18.65 21.10
C LYS A 161 -7.32 -19.33 19.91
N ARG A 162 -6.84 -18.56 18.94
CA ARG A 162 -6.23 -19.10 17.71
C ARG A 162 -4.75 -19.45 17.90
N GLY A 163 -4.05 -18.79 18.83
CA GLY A 163 -2.63 -19.01 19.07
C GLY A 163 -1.79 -18.52 17.88
N PRO A 164 -1.41 -17.24 17.84
CA PRO A 164 -0.64 -16.71 16.71
C PRO A 164 0.72 -17.40 16.60
N THR A 165 1.08 -17.75 15.36
CA THR A 165 2.41 -18.26 15.02
C THR A 165 3.23 -17.16 14.35
N ALA A 166 4.51 -17.43 14.10
CA ALA A 166 5.36 -16.58 13.27
C ALA A 166 4.61 -16.17 11.99
N ALA A 167 4.70 -14.87 11.70
CA ALA A 167 4.26 -14.26 10.44
C ALA A 167 2.78 -14.41 10.06
N THR A 168 1.89 -14.49 11.05
CA THR A 168 0.45 -14.35 10.85
C THR A 168 0.02 -12.89 11.01
N PRO A 169 -1.10 -12.44 10.43
CA PRO A 169 -1.56 -11.05 10.53
C PRO A 169 -1.64 -10.45 11.95
N PRO A 170 -1.96 -11.22 13.01
CA PRO A 170 -1.86 -10.70 14.38
C PRO A 170 -0.44 -10.30 14.79
N GLY A 171 0.58 -10.99 14.26
CA GLY A 171 2.00 -10.72 14.52
C GLY A 171 2.42 -9.29 14.21
N ASP A 172 1.84 -8.69 13.18
CA ASP A 172 2.11 -7.31 12.73
C ASP A 172 1.82 -6.28 13.82
N TYR A 173 0.96 -6.63 14.79
CA TYR A 173 0.58 -5.79 15.93
C TYR A 173 1.07 -6.37 17.26
N GLY A 174 2.08 -7.26 17.24
CA GLY A 174 2.63 -7.91 18.43
C GLY A 174 3.12 -6.94 19.51
N GLU A 175 3.28 -5.65 19.18
CA GLU A 175 3.53 -4.60 20.15
C GLU A 175 2.34 -4.28 21.08
N ALA A 176 1.13 -4.67 20.68
CA ALA A 176 -0.13 -4.24 21.28
C ALA A 176 -0.91 -5.39 21.99
N TRP A 177 -0.38 -6.61 21.98
CA TRP A 177 -1.00 -7.77 22.63
C TRP A 177 0.05 -8.78 23.15
N GLY A 178 -0.38 -9.67 24.06
CA GLY A 178 0.46 -10.67 24.70
C GLY A 178 1.42 -10.09 25.75
N ASP A 179 1.57 -10.73 26.90
CA ASP A 179 2.36 -10.19 28.03
C ASP A 179 3.76 -10.82 28.17
N GLU A 180 4.01 -11.95 27.52
CA GLU A 180 5.28 -12.69 27.59
C GLU A 180 5.94 -12.78 26.21
N PRO A 181 7.28 -12.68 26.13
CA PRO A 181 7.99 -12.87 24.87
C PRO A 181 7.97 -14.34 24.45
N ASP A 182 7.59 -14.60 23.20
CA ASP A 182 7.65 -15.92 22.59
C ASP A 182 8.58 -15.90 21.37
N VAL A 183 9.62 -16.73 21.41
CA VAL A 183 10.58 -16.84 20.30
C VAL A 183 9.94 -17.45 19.04
N ARG A 184 8.84 -18.21 19.19
CA ARG A 184 8.10 -18.81 18.07
C ARG A 184 7.39 -17.78 17.19
N LEU A 185 7.33 -16.51 17.63
CA LEU A 185 6.81 -15.41 16.84
C LEU A 185 7.87 -14.80 15.90
N GLN A 186 9.16 -15.16 16.06
CA GLN A 186 10.21 -14.70 15.16
C GLN A 186 10.14 -15.46 13.84
N ASP A 187 9.94 -14.70 12.76
CA ASP A 187 9.79 -15.24 11.42
C ASP A 187 11.13 -15.35 10.68
N GLY A 188 11.10 -15.79 9.42
CA GLY A 188 12.30 -15.99 8.60
C GLY A 188 13.08 -14.70 8.31
N SER A 189 12.46 -13.53 8.37
CA SER A 189 13.13 -12.23 8.23
C SER A 189 14.02 -11.89 9.44
N GLY A 190 13.80 -12.55 10.58
CA GLY A 190 14.44 -12.23 11.86
C GLY A 190 13.63 -11.25 12.71
N GLY A 191 12.59 -10.63 12.17
CA GLY A 191 11.65 -9.79 12.90
C GLY A 191 10.52 -10.58 13.55
N ILE A 192 9.62 -9.83 14.21
CA ILE A 192 8.36 -10.32 14.75
C ILE A 192 7.24 -9.78 13.87
N GLY A 193 6.57 -10.68 13.12
CA GLY A 193 5.42 -10.33 12.29
C GLY A 193 5.70 -9.18 11.33
N HIS A 194 6.91 -9.12 10.77
CA HIS A 194 7.30 -8.07 9.81
C HIS A 194 7.07 -6.62 10.32
N SER A 195 6.99 -6.44 11.65
CA SER A 195 6.66 -5.19 12.31
C SER A 195 7.87 -4.69 13.10
N PRO A 196 8.46 -3.53 12.72
CA PRO A 196 9.53 -2.93 13.52
C PRO A 196 9.10 -2.60 14.95
N ALA A 197 7.88 -2.11 15.18
CA ALA A 197 7.36 -1.87 16.53
C ALA A 197 7.27 -3.17 17.36
N ALA A 198 6.72 -4.24 16.79
CA ALA A 198 6.61 -5.54 17.47
C ALA A 198 8.00 -6.11 17.80
N THR A 199 8.94 -5.98 16.86
CA THR A 199 10.32 -6.43 17.01
C THR A 199 11.04 -5.65 18.12
N ALA A 200 10.89 -4.33 18.16
CA ALA A 200 11.47 -3.50 19.23
C ALA A 200 10.87 -3.83 20.60
N ARG A 201 9.56 -4.08 20.69
CA ARG A 201 8.94 -4.54 21.94
C ARG A 201 9.49 -5.89 22.38
N TRP A 202 9.59 -6.86 21.47
CA TRP A 202 10.11 -8.19 21.78
C TRP A 202 11.57 -8.13 22.27
N LEU A 203 12.40 -7.30 21.64
CA LEU A 203 13.77 -7.04 22.10
C LEU A 203 13.81 -6.42 23.51
N ARG A 204 12.87 -5.55 23.84
CA ARG A 204 12.75 -5.01 25.21
C ARG A 204 12.36 -6.09 26.23
N MET A 205 11.37 -6.93 25.90
CA MET A 205 10.86 -7.98 26.81
C MET A 205 11.88 -9.10 27.06
N THR A 206 12.80 -9.32 26.12
CA THR A 206 13.83 -10.35 26.19
C THR A 206 15.18 -9.84 26.70
N ALA A 207 15.25 -8.61 27.22
CA ALA A 207 16.50 -8.06 27.76
C ALA A 207 17.01 -8.91 28.93
N GLY A 208 18.31 -9.25 28.91
CA GLY A 208 18.95 -10.08 29.94
C GLY A 208 18.66 -11.58 29.86
N ARG A 209 17.98 -12.06 28.81
CA ARG A 209 17.74 -13.48 28.56
C ARG A 209 18.82 -14.07 27.63
N ASP A 210 19.90 -14.56 28.23
CA ASP A 210 21.08 -15.05 27.50
C ASP A 210 20.76 -16.20 26.54
N GLU A 211 19.78 -17.03 26.87
CA GLU A 211 19.29 -18.12 26.04
C GLU A 211 18.69 -17.63 24.70
N LEU A 212 18.29 -16.35 24.63
CA LEU A 212 17.71 -15.73 23.44
C LEU A 212 18.71 -14.88 22.65
N ASN A 213 19.98 -14.82 23.03
CA ASN A 213 20.96 -13.90 22.42
C ASN A 213 21.05 -14.01 20.89
N ARG A 214 20.97 -15.22 20.31
CA ARG A 214 20.96 -15.40 18.85
C ARG A 214 19.70 -14.84 18.19
N ALA A 215 18.53 -15.11 18.78
CA ALA A 215 17.26 -14.59 18.28
C ALA A 215 17.20 -13.06 18.42
N ARG A 216 17.73 -12.52 19.52
CA ARG A 216 17.91 -11.08 19.74
C ARG A 216 18.79 -10.44 18.68
N GLN A 217 19.93 -11.05 18.33
CA GLN A 217 20.79 -10.52 17.28
C GLN A 217 20.05 -10.45 15.93
N ARG A 218 19.32 -11.51 15.54
CA ARG A 218 18.49 -11.50 14.31
C ARG A 218 17.45 -10.38 14.30
N ALA A 219 16.80 -10.12 15.43
CA ALA A 219 15.84 -9.04 15.56
C ALA A 219 16.47 -7.65 15.47
N VAL A 220 17.72 -7.48 15.94
CA VAL A 220 18.51 -6.26 15.73
C VAL A 220 18.87 -6.09 14.25
N ASP A 221 19.34 -7.14 13.60
CA ASP A 221 19.71 -7.13 12.17
C ASP A 221 18.49 -6.81 11.28
N TYR A 222 17.32 -7.31 11.68
CA TYR A 222 16.03 -6.97 11.08
C TYR A 222 15.75 -5.47 11.18
N LEU A 223 15.86 -4.83 12.35
CA LEU A 223 15.59 -3.40 12.51
C LEU A 223 16.56 -2.52 11.70
N ILE A 224 17.82 -2.93 11.60
CA ILE A 224 18.82 -2.27 10.74
C ILE A 224 18.40 -2.35 9.27
N SER A 225 18.00 -3.54 8.82
CA SER A 225 17.59 -3.76 7.43
C SER A 225 16.29 -3.00 7.09
N ALA A 226 15.30 -3.04 7.98
CA ALA A 226 14.06 -2.28 7.85
C ALA A 226 14.34 -0.77 7.77
N SER A 227 15.26 -0.24 8.59
CA SER A 227 15.63 1.18 8.53
C SER A 227 16.21 1.57 7.16
N GLY A 228 17.04 0.70 6.57
CA GLY A 228 17.59 0.86 5.22
C GLY A 228 16.53 0.93 4.12
N ALA A 229 15.35 0.31 4.31
CA ALA A 229 14.27 0.32 3.33
C ALA A 229 13.60 1.69 3.16
N THR A 230 13.75 2.60 4.13
CA THR A 230 13.13 3.93 4.13
C THR A 230 13.78 4.95 3.20
N ARG A 231 15.04 4.71 2.81
CA ARG A 231 15.94 5.68 2.14
C ARG A 231 16.17 7.00 2.89
N VAL A 232 15.69 7.14 4.13
CA VAL A 232 15.97 8.31 4.97
C VAL A 232 17.43 8.32 5.42
N GLY A 233 18.04 7.14 5.57
CA GLY A 233 19.45 7.00 5.94
C GLY A 233 19.74 7.31 7.42
N LEU A 234 18.70 7.38 8.25
CA LEU A 234 18.81 7.61 9.69
C LEU A 234 18.53 6.31 10.45
N PRO A 235 19.44 5.86 11.35
CA PRO A 235 19.16 4.74 12.24
C PRO A 235 17.86 4.95 13.02
N ALA A 236 17.15 3.86 13.33
CA ALA A 236 15.84 3.84 14.00
C ALA A 236 14.65 4.40 13.21
N VAL A 237 14.87 5.15 12.13
CA VAL A 237 13.78 5.53 11.21
C VAL A 237 13.46 4.33 10.34
N VAL A 238 12.27 3.76 10.54
CA VAL A 238 11.83 2.46 10.00
C VAL A 238 10.48 2.58 9.29
N PRO A 239 10.14 1.69 8.34
CA PRO A 239 8.81 1.63 7.72
C PRO A 239 7.77 1.02 8.67
N THR A 240 6.50 0.98 8.25
CA THR A 240 5.45 0.36 9.07
C THR A 240 5.45 -1.17 9.01
N THR A 241 5.91 -1.73 7.89
CA THR A 241 6.14 -3.16 7.70
C THR A 241 7.35 -3.42 6.81
N TRP A 242 8.08 -4.50 7.05
CA TRP A 242 9.20 -4.97 6.24
C TRP A 242 9.49 -6.44 6.55
N PRO A 243 9.95 -7.27 5.59
CA PRO A 243 10.03 -7.02 4.15
C PRO A 243 8.67 -7.05 3.43
N ILE A 244 8.61 -6.45 2.24
CA ILE A 244 7.47 -6.45 1.32
C ILE A 244 7.88 -6.94 -0.09
N ASN A 245 8.86 -7.84 -0.17
CA ASN A 245 9.53 -8.15 -1.43
C ASN A 245 8.61 -8.83 -2.46
N ARG A 246 7.68 -9.68 -2.02
CA ARG A 246 6.74 -10.37 -2.90
C ARG A 246 5.56 -9.49 -3.27
N TYR A 247 5.09 -8.67 -2.34
CA TYR A 247 4.12 -7.62 -2.65
C TYR A 247 4.64 -6.69 -3.74
N GLU A 248 5.85 -6.17 -3.59
CA GLU A 248 6.46 -5.29 -4.58
C GLU A 248 6.64 -5.99 -5.94
N GLN A 249 7.08 -7.24 -5.96
CA GLN A 249 7.24 -8.03 -7.18
C GLN A 249 5.89 -8.27 -7.88
N ALA A 250 4.90 -8.79 -7.16
CA ALA A 250 3.58 -9.14 -7.71
C ALA A 250 2.86 -7.90 -8.24
N PHE A 251 2.88 -6.80 -7.48
CA PHE A 251 2.18 -5.57 -7.85
C PHE A 251 2.85 -4.85 -9.02
N VAL A 252 4.19 -4.77 -9.06
CA VAL A 252 4.88 -4.17 -10.22
C VAL A 252 4.58 -4.97 -11.49
N LEU A 253 4.68 -6.30 -11.45
CA LEU A 253 4.37 -7.14 -12.61
C LEU A 253 2.90 -7.06 -13.03
N HIS A 254 1.97 -6.99 -12.06
CA HIS A 254 0.55 -6.79 -12.34
C HIS A 254 0.26 -5.45 -13.01
N THR A 255 0.94 -4.37 -12.59
CA THR A 255 0.85 -3.06 -13.24
C THR A 255 1.38 -3.11 -14.67
N LEU A 256 2.50 -3.81 -14.92
CA LEU A 256 2.99 -4.05 -16.29
C LEU A 256 1.95 -4.82 -17.13
N LEU A 257 1.28 -5.82 -16.55
CA LEU A 257 0.21 -6.56 -17.22
C LEU A 257 -0.97 -5.64 -17.59
N ALA A 258 -1.43 -4.82 -16.63
CA ALA A 258 -2.51 -3.87 -16.82
C ALA A 258 -2.21 -2.84 -17.93
N ALA A 259 -0.95 -2.43 -18.05
CA ALA A 259 -0.45 -1.50 -19.06
C ALA A 259 -0.06 -2.15 -20.40
N ASP A 260 -0.24 -3.47 -20.55
CA ASP A 260 0.21 -4.26 -21.70
C ASP A 260 1.72 -4.19 -21.98
N LEU A 261 2.52 -4.02 -20.93
CA LEU A 261 3.98 -3.96 -20.95
C LEU A 261 4.66 -5.23 -20.44
N LEU A 262 3.92 -6.18 -19.83
CA LEU A 262 4.49 -7.41 -19.25
C LEU A 262 5.32 -8.22 -20.26
N PHE A 263 4.91 -8.23 -21.53
CA PHE A 263 5.59 -8.94 -22.62
C PHE A 263 6.21 -7.99 -23.65
N ASP A 264 6.46 -6.73 -23.27
CA ASP A 264 7.08 -5.76 -24.17
C ASP A 264 8.53 -6.19 -24.49
N PRO A 265 8.96 -6.19 -25.77
CA PRO A 265 10.31 -6.59 -26.16
C PRO A 265 11.43 -5.79 -25.48
N HIS A 266 11.17 -4.57 -25.04
CA HIS A 266 12.16 -3.74 -24.34
C HIS A 266 12.33 -4.13 -22.86
N LEU A 267 11.45 -4.97 -22.31
CA LEU A 267 11.43 -5.35 -20.90
C LEU A 267 11.57 -6.85 -20.67
N VAL A 268 11.38 -7.68 -21.71
CA VAL A 268 11.26 -9.14 -21.57
C VAL A 268 12.44 -9.80 -20.83
N ASP A 269 13.67 -9.34 -21.06
CA ASP A 269 14.88 -9.88 -20.42
C ASP A 269 14.96 -9.59 -18.92
N VAL A 270 14.35 -8.49 -18.44
CA VAL A 270 14.28 -8.16 -17.02
C VAL A 270 12.99 -8.65 -16.36
N VAL A 271 11.91 -8.81 -17.13
CA VAL A 271 10.61 -9.28 -16.63
C VAL A 271 10.57 -10.81 -16.50
N GLN A 272 11.11 -11.54 -17.47
CA GLN A 272 11.03 -13.01 -17.48
C GLN A 272 11.60 -13.67 -16.21
N PRO A 273 12.80 -13.26 -15.69
CA PRO A 273 13.31 -13.81 -14.44
C PRO A 273 12.41 -13.50 -13.23
N GLN A 274 11.69 -12.37 -13.26
CA GLN A 274 10.75 -12.00 -12.19
C GLN A 274 9.49 -12.86 -12.23
N ILE A 275 8.97 -13.17 -13.42
CA ILE A 275 7.85 -14.11 -13.58
C ILE A 275 8.24 -15.50 -13.08
N GLU A 276 9.44 -15.99 -13.41
CA GLU A 276 9.94 -17.29 -12.94
C GLU A 276 10.09 -17.32 -11.42
N SER A 277 10.70 -16.29 -10.83
CA SER A 277 10.81 -16.14 -9.38
C SER A 277 9.45 -16.08 -8.68
N LEU A 278 8.48 -15.38 -9.27
CA LEU A 278 7.12 -15.29 -8.75
C LEU A 278 6.40 -16.63 -8.83
N ARG A 279 6.61 -17.40 -9.91
CA ARG A 279 6.04 -18.74 -10.09
C ARG A 279 6.52 -19.69 -9.00
N GLU A 280 7.82 -19.68 -8.71
CA GLU A 280 8.42 -20.54 -7.67
C GLU A 280 7.89 -20.22 -6.27
N ALA A 281 7.60 -18.94 -6.00
CA ALA A 281 7.08 -18.47 -4.73
C ALA A 281 5.56 -18.70 -4.54
N THR A 282 4.81 -18.79 -5.64
CA THR A 282 3.34 -18.92 -5.58
C THR A 282 2.94 -20.37 -5.36
N LEU A 283 2.59 -20.70 -4.12
CA LEU A 283 2.21 -22.06 -3.72
C LEU A 283 0.68 -22.28 -3.82
N PRO A 284 0.18 -23.53 -3.76
CA PRO A 284 -1.25 -23.80 -3.71
C PRO A 284 -1.98 -23.13 -2.53
N GLY A 285 -1.25 -22.78 -1.47
CA GLY A 285 -1.77 -22.03 -0.31
C GLY A 285 -1.79 -20.52 -0.47
N GLY A 286 -1.33 -19.99 -1.62
CA GLY A 286 -1.21 -18.57 -1.89
C GLY A 286 0.24 -18.06 -1.88
N LEU A 287 0.35 -16.74 -2.04
CA LEU A 287 1.54 -15.92 -1.90
C LEU A 287 1.30 -14.91 -0.75
N GLY A 288 2.28 -14.72 0.12
CA GLY A 288 2.27 -13.61 1.08
C GLY A 288 3.12 -12.45 0.56
N TYR A 289 2.98 -11.26 1.16
CA TYR A 289 3.77 -10.08 0.78
C TYR A 289 5.30 -10.26 0.95
N SER A 290 5.75 -11.32 1.61
CA SER A 290 7.14 -11.80 1.64
C SER A 290 7.21 -13.33 1.61
N ASP A 291 8.42 -13.88 1.43
CA ASP A 291 8.67 -15.34 1.51
C ASP A 291 8.46 -15.93 2.91
N TYR A 292 8.33 -15.07 3.91
CA TYR A 292 8.24 -15.46 5.32
C TYR A 292 6.92 -15.04 5.94
N PHE A 293 5.96 -14.52 5.17
CA PHE A 293 4.67 -14.07 5.67
C PHE A 293 3.51 -14.96 5.22
N TRP A 294 2.46 -14.99 6.04
CA TRP A 294 1.27 -15.76 5.73
C TRP A 294 0.61 -15.29 4.42
N PRO A 295 0.22 -16.20 3.52
CA PRO A 295 -0.45 -15.82 2.27
C PRO A 295 -1.73 -15.03 2.43
N ASP A 296 -1.94 -14.06 1.54
CA ASP A 296 -3.16 -13.27 1.44
C ASP A 296 -3.73 -13.26 0.02
N GLY A 297 -5.01 -12.95 -0.10
CA GLY A 297 -5.74 -12.96 -1.35
C GLY A 297 -5.32 -11.85 -2.32
N ASP A 298 -4.80 -10.71 -1.87
CA ASP A 298 -4.45 -9.61 -2.78
C ASP A 298 -3.15 -9.91 -3.53
N ASP A 299 -2.10 -10.27 -2.78
CA ASP A 299 -0.81 -10.67 -3.35
C ASP A 299 -0.96 -11.93 -4.21
N THR A 300 -1.75 -12.89 -3.72
CA THR A 300 -2.06 -14.10 -4.49
C THR A 300 -2.81 -13.77 -5.79
N ALA A 301 -3.79 -12.87 -5.77
CA ALA A 301 -4.55 -12.49 -6.97
C ALA A 301 -3.70 -11.70 -7.98
N ALA A 302 -2.85 -10.79 -7.50
CA ALA A 302 -1.89 -10.09 -8.35
C ALA A 302 -0.95 -11.09 -9.03
N ALA A 303 -0.39 -12.02 -8.26
CA ALA A 303 0.53 -13.04 -8.78
C ALA A 303 -0.17 -14.01 -9.75
N ALA A 304 -1.36 -14.50 -9.39
CA ALA A 304 -2.13 -15.40 -10.22
C ALA A 304 -2.47 -14.77 -11.58
N ALA A 305 -2.84 -13.49 -11.63
CA ALA A 305 -3.09 -12.79 -12.90
C ALA A 305 -1.85 -12.71 -13.80
N VAL A 306 -0.67 -12.38 -13.22
CA VAL A 306 0.60 -12.34 -13.95
C VAL A 306 0.99 -13.72 -14.49
N LEU A 307 0.91 -14.74 -13.63
CA LEU A 307 1.27 -16.11 -13.97
C LEU A 307 0.31 -16.73 -15.00
N ALA A 308 -0.99 -16.45 -14.86
CA ALA A 308 -2.01 -16.80 -15.84
C ALA A 308 -1.72 -16.20 -17.22
N ALA A 309 -1.37 -14.91 -17.27
CA ALA A 309 -0.99 -14.24 -18.51
C ALA A 309 0.27 -14.86 -19.15
N ALA A 310 1.20 -15.34 -18.32
CA ALA A 310 2.42 -16.03 -18.76
C ALA A 310 2.20 -17.53 -19.12
N GLY A 311 0.96 -18.03 -19.04
CA GLY A 311 0.60 -19.40 -19.42
C GLY A 311 0.62 -20.43 -18.28
N TYR A 312 0.94 -20.04 -17.04
CA TYR A 312 0.96 -20.91 -15.86
C TYR A 312 -0.43 -21.03 -15.23
N ARG A 313 -1.31 -21.77 -15.90
CA ARG A 313 -2.72 -21.97 -15.48
C ARG A 313 -2.86 -22.57 -14.08
N GLU A 314 -1.87 -23.36 -13.64
CA GLU A 314 -1.86 -23.98 -12.32
C GLU A 314 -1.84 -22.95 -11.18
N ALA A 315 -1.36 -21.73 -11.43
CA ALA A 315 -1.27 -20.67 -10.43
C ALA A 315 -2.64 -20.21 -9.93
N LEU A 316 -3.72 -20.38 -10.70
CA LEU A 316 -5.08 -20.07 -10.23
C LEU A 316 -5.51 -20.91 -9.03
N ARG A 317 -4.92 -22.11 -8.83
CA ARG A 317 -5.22 -22.94 -7.65
C ARG A 317 -4.84 -22.24 -6.34
N ALA A 318 -3.87 -21.32 -6.39
CA ALA A 318 -3.47 -20.52 -5.24
C ALA A 318 -4.60 -19.60 -4.73
N LEU A 319 -5.59 -19.26 -5.57
CA LEU A 319 -6.72 -18.40 -5.19
C LEU A 319 -7.82 -19.13 -4.41
N LEU A 320 -7.86 -20.47 -4.48
CA LEU A 320 -8.93 -21.27 -3.89
C LEU A 320 -9.14 -21.02 -2.38
N PRO A 321 -8.09 -20.84 -1.55
CA PRO A 321 -8.26 -20.54 -0.12
C PRO A 321 -8.95 -19.20 0.16
N PHE A 322 -8.92 -18.27 -0.79
CA PHE A 322 -9.42 -16.90 -0.67
C PHE A 322 -10.76 -16.69 -1.37
N GLN A 323 -11.19 -17.66 -2.18
CA GLN A 323 -12.42 -17.59 -2.93
C GLN A 323 -13.64 -17.69 -2.00
N GLN A 324 -14.54 -16.72 -2.12
CA GLN A 324 -15.88 -16.75 -1.53
C GLN A 324 -16.92 -16.89 -2.65
N GLN A 325 -18.20 -16.86 -2.29
CA GLN A 325 -19.29 -17.06 -3.26
C GLN A 325 -19.26 -16.03 -4.40
N ASP A 326 -19.07 -14.76 -4.07
CA ASP A 326 -19.19 -13.60 -4.96
C ASP A 326 -18.04 -12.59 -4.80
N TYR A 327 -17.10 -12.83 -3.88
CA TYR A 327 -15.90 -12.00 -3.69
C TYR A 327 -14.65 -12.86 -3.42
N PHE A 328 -13.48 -12.22 -3.40
CA PHE A 328 -12.25 -12.82 -2.88
C PHE A 328 -11.84 -12.10 -1.59
N SER A 329 -11.58 -12.86 -0.53
CA SER A 329 -11.14 -12.31 0.76
C SER A 329 -9.64 -12.03 0.78
N THR A 330 -9.18 -10.93 1.39
CA THR A 330 -7.73 -10.73 1.64
C THR A 330 -7.22 -11.79 2.63
N PHE A 331 -7.87 -11.91 3.78
CA PHE A 331 -7.56 -12.98 4.74
C PHE A 331 -8.80 -13.83 5.02
N PRO A 332 -8.63 -15.15 5.25
CA PRO A 332 -9.74 -16.00 5.68
C PRO A 332 -10.42 -15.45 6.93
N HIS A 333 -11.76 -15.35 6.88
CA HIS A 333 -12.60 -14.82 7.96
C HIS A 333 -12.39 -13.32 8.28
N GLU A 334 -11.97 -12.52 7.30
CA GLU A 334 -12.00 -11.06 7.45
C GLU A 334 -13.42 -10.50 7.57
N LEU A 335 -13.55 -9.33 8.19
CA LEU A 335 -14.86 -8.70 8.43
C LEU A 335 -15.31 -7.76 7.30
N GLN A 336 -14.36 -7.18 6.58
CA GLN A 336 -14.60 -6.23 5.50
C GLN A 336 -13.95 -6.77 4.23
N HIS A 337 -14.71 -6.83 3.13
CA HIS A 337 -14.21 -7.24 1.83
C HIS A 337 -13.35 -6.15 1.17
N SER A 338 -12.41 -6.55 0.31
CA SER A 338 -11.67 -5.63 -0.57
C SER A 338 -12.20 -5.71 -1.99
N ILE A 339 -12.46 -4.52 -2.57
CA ILE A 339 -12.83 -4.36 -3.97
C ILE A 339 -11.65 -4.76 -4.85
N THR A 340 -10.44 -4.31 -4.51
CA THR A 340 -9.26 -4.54 -5.36
C THR A 340 -8.82 -6.00 -5.38
N VAL A 341 -8.96 -6.72 -4.27
CA VAL A 341 -8.68 -8.17 -4.23
C VAL A 341 -9.61 -8.91 -5.18
N THR A 342 -10.91 -8.62 -5.10
CA THR A 342 -11.93 -9.25 -5.95
C THR A 342 -11.69 -8.92 -7.43
N ALA A 343 -11.37 -7.67 -7.73
CA ALA A 343 -11.03 -7.23 -9.08
C ALA A 343 -9.81 -7.95 -9.66
N ARG A 344 -8.75 -8.16 -8.88
CA ARG A 344 -7.57 -8.92 -9.31
C ARG A 344 -7.89 -10.40 -9.53
N GLY A 345 -8.67 -10.99 -8.64
CA GLY A 345 -9.12 -12.38 -8.77
C GLY A 345 -9.93 -12.60 -10.05
N ALA A 346 -10.91 -11.72 -10.30
CA ALA A 346 -11.69 -11.72 -11.55
C ALA A 346 -10.81 -11.52 -12.78
N HIS A 347 -9.86 -10.56 -12.74
CA HIS A 347 -8.91 -10.34 -13.83
C HIS A 347 -8.02 -11.58 -14.11
N ALA A 348 -7.61 -12.32 -13.07
CA ALA A 348 -6.84 -13.55 -13.23
C ALA A 348 -7.64 -14.65 -13.95
N LEU A 349 -8.92 -14.82 -13.59
CA LEU A 349 -9.83 -15.78 -14.23
C LEU A 349 -10.11 -15.41 -15.69
N ASP A 350 -10.44 -14.13 -15.95
CA ASP A 350 -10.69 -13.60 -17.28
C ASP A 350 -9.51 -13.76 -18.23
N THR A 351 -8.28 -13.60 -17.72
CA THR A 351 -7.05 -13.76 -18.49
C THR A 351 -6.95 -15.16 -19.13
N LEU A 352 -7.59 -16.16 -18.51
CA LEU A 352 -7.65 -17.54 -19.00
C LEU A 352 -9.00 -17.91 -19.62
N GLN A 353 -9.88 -16.91 -19.86
CA GLN A 353 -11.23 -17.09 -20.38
C GLN A 353 -12.07 -18.03 -19.51
N MET A 354 -11.86 -17.98 -18.19
CA MET A 354 -12.71 -18.64 -17.22
C MET A 354 -13.85 -17.70 -16.83
N ASP A 355 -14.98 -18.29 -16.45
CA ASP A 355 -16.14 -17.54 -15.97
C ASP A 355 -15.77 -16.73 -14.71
N ALA A 356 -15.82 -15.41 -14.84
CA ALA A 356 -15.63 -14.46 -13.76
C ALA A 356 -16.91 -13.68 -13.41
N THR A 357 -18.06 -14.02 -14.01
CA THR A 357 -19.34 -13.30 -13.89
C THR A 357 -19.76 -13.07 -12.44
N PRO A 358 -19.70 -14.05 -11.50
CA PRO A 358 -20.12 -13.79 -10.12
C PRO A 358 -19.38 -12.63 -9.44
N TRP A 359 -18.07 -12.55 -9.66
CA TRP A 359 -17.23 -11.48 -9.09
C TRP A 359 -17.39 -10.16 -9.86
N ARG A 360 -17.60 -10.23 -11.18
CA ARG A 360 -17.91 -9.06 -12.01
C ARG A 360 -19.21 -8.39 -11.57
N ASP A 361 -20.27 -9.18 -11.39
CA ASP A 361 -21.59 -8.72 -10.95
C ASP A 361 -21.51 -8.10 -9.55
N PHE A 362 -20.75 -8.72 -8.64
CA PHE A 362 -20.47 -8.16 -7.32
C PHE A 362 -19.78 -6.79 -7.44
N LEU A 363 -18.71 -6.67 -8.23
CA LEU A 363 -18.02 -5.41 -8.46
C LEU A 363 -18.94 -4.37 -9.10
N ALA A 364 -19.75 -4.74 -10.09
CA ALA A 364 -20.71 -3.85 -10.73
C ALA A 364 -21.74 -3.30 -9.74
N GLY A 365 -22.19 -4.13 -8.78
CA GLY A 365 -23.08 -3.73 -7.69
C GLY A 365 -22.46 -2.75 -6.69
N LEU A 366 -21.13 -2.70 -6.59
CA LEU A 366 -20.39 -1.77 -5.73
C LEU A 366 -20.08 -0.41 -6.39
N GLN A 367 -20.36 -0.25 -7.68
CA GLN A 367 -20.13 1.03 -8.35
C GLN A 367 -21.06 2.11 -7.79
N GLN A 368 -20.51 3.24 -7.40
CA GLN A 368 -21.29 4.38 -6.95
C GLN A 368 -22.09 5.00 -8.11
N ARG A 369 -23.14 5.75 -7.78
CA ARG A 369 -24.05 6.38 -8.76
C ARG A 369 -23.34 7.31 -9.74
N ASP A 370 -22.27 7.96 -9.29
CA ASP A 370 -21.45 8.85 -10.11
C ASP A 370 -20.48 8.09 -11.02
N GLY A 371 -20.27 6.78 -10.82
CA GLY A 371 -19.44 5.93 -11.68
C GLY A 371 -18.12 5.49 -11.07
N ARG A 372 -17.75 5.96 -9.88
CA ARG A 372 -16.52 5.51 -9.20
C ARG A 372 -16.73 4.25 -8.40
N TRP A 373 -15.66 3.48 -8.21
CA TRP A 373 -15.53 2.59 -7.06
C TRP A 373 -14.82 3.36 -5.95
N SER A 374 -15.36 3.31 -4.74
CA SER A 374 -14.82 4.04 -3.58
C SER A 374 -13.42 3.57 -3.20
N GLN A 375 -12.79 4.27 -2.26
CA GLN A 375 -11.54 3.80 -1.65
C GLN A 375 -11.66 2.35 -1.17
N ASP A 376 -10.56 1.61 -1.30
CA ASP A 376 -10.42 0.25 -0.80
C ASP A 376 -9.77 0.28 0.58
N LYS A 377 -9.99 -0.72 1.44
CA LYS A 377 -9.35 -0.78 2.77
C LYS A 377 -7.82 -0.79 2.74
N TRP A 378 -7.20 -1.05 1.60
CA TRP A 378 -5.74 -1.02 1.40
C TRP A 378 -5.21 0.25 0.74
N ASN A 379 -6.07 1.08 0.13
CA ASN A 379 -5.65 2.32 -0.54
C ASN A 379 -6.72 3.42 -0.49
N GLY A 380 -6.33 4.61 -0.02
CA GLY A 380 -7.24 5.74 0.16
C GLY A 380 -7.72 6.39 -1.14
N SER A 381 -7.06 6.14 -2.28
CA SER A 381 -7.43 6.76 -3.55
C SER A 381 -8.52 5.97 -4.28
N TRP A 382 -9.68 6.58 -4.51
CA TRP A 382 -10.73 5.96 -5.34
C TRP A 382 -10.26 5.75 -6.78
N LEU A 383 -9.29 6.54 -7.26
CA LEU A 383 -8.70 6.41 -8.60
C LEU A 383 -7.93 5.10 -8.71
N TYR A 384 -7.18 4.72 -7.67
CA TYR A 384 -6.53 3.42 -7.60
C TYR A 384 -7.56 2.27 -7.64
N THR A 385 -8.55 2.31 -6.75
CA THR A 385 -9.58 1.25 -6.70
C THR A 385 -10.31 1.12 -8.03
N THR A 386 -10.68 2.24 -8.64
CA THR A 386 -11.34 2.27 -9.96
C THR A 386 -10.45 1.71 -11.06
N ALA A 387 -9.17 2.12 -11.12
CA ALA A 387 -8.23 1.62 -12.13
C ALA A 387 -8.04 0.10 -12.07
N ILE A 388 -7.91 -0.46 -10.87
CA ILE A 388 -7.79 -1.92 -10.67
C ILE A 388 -9.11 -2.64 -10.98
N THR A 389 -10.25 -2.06 -10.56
CA THR A 389 -11.57 -2.66 -10.77
C THR A 389 -11.91 -2.79 -12.25
N LEU A 390 -11.55 -1.81 -13.07
CA LEU A 390 -11.77 -1.85 -14.53
C LEU A 390 -11.11 -3.05 -15.22
N LEU A 391 -10.03 -3.61 -14.66
CA LEU A 391 -9.36 -4.77 -15.24
C LEU A 391 -10.26 -6.01 -15.28
N ALA A 392 -11.20 -6.13 -14.34
CA ALA A 392 -12.19 -7.22 -14.28
C ALA A 392 -13.27 -7.12 -15.37
N PHE A 393 -13.36 -6.00 -16.09
CA PHE A 393 -14.36 -5.78 -17.16
C PHE A 393 -13.74 -5.84 -18.56
N ARG A 394 -12.45 -6.21 -18.66
CA ARG A 394 -11.68 -6.07 -19.90
C ARG A 394 -12.11 -7.05 -20.99
N GLN A 395 -12.55 -8.25 -20.63
CA GLN A 395 -12.97 -9.29 -21.60
C GLN A 395 -14.49 -9.27 -21.86
N GLU A 396 -15.28 -8.96 -20.83
CA GLU A 396 -16.75 -8.88 -20.91
C GLU A 396 -17.21 -7.49 -20.42
N PRO A 397 -17.23 -6.48 -21.30
CA PRO A 397 -17.53 -5.11 -20.93
C PRO A 397 -18.99 -4.90 -20.50
N GLU A 398 -19.19 -4.38 -19.29
CA GLU A 398 -20.50 -3.85 -18.86
C GLU A 398 -20.65 -2.38 -19.27
N ARG A 399 -21.20 -2.16 -20.47
CA ARG A 399 -21.12 -0.86 -21.15
C ARG A 399 -21.58 0.33 -20.28
N ALA A 400 -22.68 0.17 -19.54
CA ALA A 400 -23.23 1.26 -18.71
C ALA A 400 -22.30 1.66 -17.56
N GLN A 401 -21.66 0.69 -16.91
CA GLN A 401 -20.71 0.89 -15.81
C GLN A 401 -19.46 1.61 -16.35
N LEU A 402 -18.96 1.17 -17.50
CA LEU A 402 -17.78 1.75 -18.13
C LEU A 402 -18.03 3.18 -18.61
N ASP A 403 -19.18 3.48 -19.21
CA ASP A 403 -19.55 4.84 -19.64
C ASP A 403 -19.67 5.81 -18.44
N ARG A 404 -20.23 5.35 -17.30
CA ARG A 404 -20.24 6.14 -16.05
C ARG A 404 -18.83 6.39 -15.53
N CYS A 405 -17.97 5.38 -15.57
CA CYS A 405 -16.58 5.50 -15.14
C CYS A 405 -15.80 6.51 -16.01
N GLU A 406 -16.00 6.48 -17.33
CA GLU A 406 -15.40 7.47 -18.24
C GLU A 406 -15.85 8.88 -17.88
N THR A 407 -17.16 9.05 -17.65
CA THR A 407 -17.76 10.34 -17.31
C THR A 407 -17.16 10.94 -16.03
N ILE A 408 -17.05 10.15 -14.95
CA ILE A 408 -16.52 10.67 -13.69
C ILE A 408 -15.03 10.96 -13.75
N LEU A 409 -14.24 10.15 -14.47
CA LEU A 409 -12.82 10.42 -14.67
C LEU A 409 -12.62 11.76 -15.39
N CYS A 410 -13.34 11.99 -16.49
CA CYS A 410 -13.27 13.25 -17.22
C CYS A 410 -13.76 14.44 -16.38
N ALA A 411 -14.86 14.28 -15.64
CA ALA A 411 -15.46 15.35 -14.83
C ALA A 411 -14.61 15.76 -13.62
N THR A 412 -13.71 14.88 -13.15
CA THR A 412 -12.87 15.11 -11.96
C THR A 412 -11.43 15.50 -12.30
N GLN A 413 -11.07 15.59 -13.59
CA GLN A 413 -9.76 16.09 -13.98
C GLN A 413 -9.61 17.55 -13.55
N HIS A 414 -8.50 17.88 -12.90
CA HIS A 414 -8.18 19.25 -12.54
C HIS A 414 -7.76 20.09 -13.76
N PRO A 415 -7.85 21.43 -13.69
CA PRO A 415 -7.47 22.31 -14.80
C PRO A 415 -6.01 22.17 -15.28
N ASP A 416 -5.11 21.65 -14.43
CA ASP A 416 -3.72 21.41 -14.79
C ASP A 416 -3.49 20.10 -15.59
N GLY A 417 -4.56 19.31 -15.79
CA GLY A 417 -4.56 18.03 -16.47
C GLY A 417 -4.36 16.82 -15.55
N GLY A 418 -4.05 17.03 -14.27
CA GLY A 418 -3.87 15.94 -13.32
C GLY A 418 -5.15 15.55 -12.59
N TRP A 419 -5.03 14.55 -11.71
CA TRP A 419 -6.03 14.17 -10.73
C TRP A 419 -5.43 14.16 -9.34
N GLY A 420 -6.26 14.49 -8.35
CA GLY A 420 -6.00 14.24 -6.95
C GLY A 420 -7.32 14.05 -6.23
N SER A 421 -7.52 12.89 -5.61
CA SER A 421 -8.82 12.58 -4.99
C SER A 421 -8.90 12.99 -3.52
N ILE A 422 -7.75 13.06 -2.87
CA ILE A 422 -7.62 13.25 -1.44
C ILE A 422 -7.07 14.64 -1.12
N LEU A 423 -6.09 15.08 -1.92
CA LEU A 423 -5.56 16.43 -1.85
C LEU A 423 -6.29 17.30 -2.86
N GLN A 424 -6.58 18.55 -2.52
CA GLN A 424 -7.19 19.55 -3.43
C GLN A 424 -6.25 19.95 -4.60
N GLN A 425 -5.22 19.14 -4.87
CA GLN A 425 -4.19 19.35 -5.87
C GLN A 425 -3.92 18.03 -6.59
N SER A 426 -3.49 18.12 -7.84
CA SER A 426 -3.10 16.94 -8.62
C SER A 426 -1.85 16.29 -8.07
N THR A 427 -1.81 14.95 -8.09
CA THR A 427 -0.62 14.17 -7.72
C THR A 427 -0.16 13.30 -8.88
N VAL A 428 1.15 13.04 -8.98
CA VAL A 428 1.73 12.24 -10.06
C VAL A 428 1.19 10.80 -10.02
N VAL A 429 1.06 10.23 -8.82
CA VAL A 429 0.63 8.85 -8.62
C VAL A 429 -0.86 8.67 -8.92
N GLU A 430 -1.73 9.55 -8.42
CA GLU A 430 -3.17 9.44 -8.71
C GLU A 430 -3.49 9.75 -10.17
N THR A 431 -2.77 10.68 -10.79
CA THR A 431 -2.87 10.92 -12.23
C THR A 431 -2.48 9.68 -13.03
N ALA A 432 -1.47 8.92 -12.59
CA ALA A 432 -1.10 7.66 -13.23
C ALA A 432 -2.21 6.59 -13.12
N TYR A 433 -2.90 6.50 -11.97
CA TYR A 433 -4.08 5.64 -11.83
C TYR A 433 -5.19 6.04 -12.80
N ALA A 434 -5.52 7.34 -12.91
CA ALA A 434 -6.52 7.84 -13.83
C ALA A 434 -6.17 7.52 -15.29
N VAL A 435 -4.91 7.71 -15.69
CA VAL A 435 -4.42 7.37 -17.03
C VAL A 435 -4.54 5.89 -17.32
N LEU A 436 -4.17 5.00 -16.39
CA LEU A 436 -4.36 3.55 -16.57
C LEU A 436 -5.84 3.15 -16.64
N ALA A 437 -6.71 3.81 -15.89
CA ALA A 437 -8.15 3.61 -15.97
C ALA A 437 -8.69 4.00 -17.36
N LEU A 438 -8.34 5.20 -17.86
CA LEU A 438 -8.71 5.65 -19.20
C LEU A 438 -8.18 4.71 -20.28
N TYR A 439 -6.96 4.22 -20.14
CA TYR A 439 -6.41 3.23 -21.06
C TYR A 439 -7.23 1.94 -21.07
N THR A 440 -7.61 1.45 -19.90
CA THR A 440 -8.45 0.25 -19.79
C THR A 440 -9.82 0.47 -20.44
N LEU A 441 -10.46 1.62 -20.22
CA LEU A 441 -11.72 1.98 -20.89
C LEU A 441 -11.57 1.98 -22.42
N ARG A 442 -10.49 2.58 -22.95
CA ARG A 442 -10.17 2.54 -24.38
C ARG A 442 -10.08 1.12 -24.90
N ARG A 443 -9.47 0.22 -24.13
CA ARG A 443 -9.32 -1.21 -24.45
C ARG A 443 -10.63 -1.97 -24.44
N CYS A 444 -11.60 -1.52 -23.65
CA CYS A 444 -12.98 -2.02 -23.65
C CYS A 444 -13.88 -1.38 -24.72
N GLY A 445 -13.33 -0.52 -25.59
CA GLY A 445 -14.11 0.19 -26.62
C GLY A 445 -14.94 1.37 -26.10
N VAL A 446 -14.59 1.91 -24.92
CA VAL A 446 -15.18 3.10 -24.32
C VAL A 446 -14.19 4.26 -24.48
N TRP A 447 -14.49 5.14 -25.44
CA TRP A 447 -13.64 6.29 -25.75
C TRP A 447 -14.44 7.39 -26.45
N SER A 448 -14.92 8.36 -25.68
CA SER A 448 -15.61 9.53 -26.21
C SER A 448 -14.62 10.52 -26.85
N PRO A 449 -15.05 11.35 -27.83
CA PRO A 449 -14.20 12.40 -28.38
C PRO A 449 -13.63 13.38 -27.34
N GLY A 450 -14.37 13.65 -26.25
CA GLY A 450 -13.91 14.51 -25.16
C GLY A 450 -12.79 13.87 -24.34
N THR A 451 -12.84 12.55 -24.17
CA THR A 451 -11.86 11.76 -23.40
C THR A 451 -10.44 11.88 -23.94
N GLU A 452 -10.29 12.03 -25.26
CA GLU A 452 -8.98 12.21 -25.89
C GLU A 452 -8.27 13.48 -25.37
N GLN A 453 -9.00 14.58 -25.16
CA GLN A 453 -8.40 15.82 -24.64
C GLN A 453 -7.95 15.65 -23.19
N HIS A 454 -8.77 14.99 -22.36
CA HIS A 454 -8.42 14.68 -20.97
C HIS A 454 -7.16 13.80 -20.91
N TRP A 455 -7.08 12.78 -21.77
CA TRP A 455 -5.89 11.93 -21.91
C TRP A 455 -4.63 12.73 -22.26
N LEU A 456 -4.71 13.62 -23.26
CA LEU A 456 -3.58 14.45 -23.67
C LEU A 456 -3.10 15.38 -22.55
N HIS A 457 -4.01 16.05 -21.85
CA HIS A 457 -3.68 16.91 -20.71
C HIS A 457 -3.05 16.12 -19.56
N ALA A 458 -3.51 14.90 -19.31
CA ALA A 458 -2.93 14.00 -18.30
C ALA A 458 -1.45 13.69 -18.60
N HIS A 459 -1.14 13.35 -19.85
CA HIS A 459 0.24 13.09 -20.24
C HIS A 459 1.12 14.34 -20.20
N GLN A 460 0.57 15.51 -20.54
CA GLN A 460 1.30 16.77 -20.38
C GLN A 460 1.57 17.10 -18.91
N TYR A 461 0.62 16.83 -18.02
CA TYR A 461 0.84 16.93 -16.57
C TYR A 461 1.96 15.98 -16.12
N LEU A 462 1.86 14.69 -16.43
CA LEU A 462 2.87 13.70 -16.04
C LEU A 462 4.27 14.02 -16.59
N ARG A 463 4.38 14.47 -17.85
CA ARG A 463 5.66 14.89 -18.44
C ARG A 463 6.30 16.07 -17.70
N ARG A 464 5.50 17.00 -17.18
CA ARG A 464 5.98 18.18 -16.43
C ARG A 464 6.30 17.85 -14.97
N ALA A 465 5.49 16.99 -14.36
CA ALA A 465 5.54 16.72 -12.92
C ALA A 465 6.44 15.53 -12.53
N TYR A 466 6.70 14.60 -13.45
CA TYR A 466 7.52 13.41 -13.15
C TYR A 466 8.98 13.77 -12.88
N ALA A 467 9.48 13.34 -11.72
CA ALA A 467 10.90 13.27 -11.42
C ALA A 467 11.25 11.89 -10.83
N ALA A 468 12.24 11.23 -11.43
CA ALA A 468 12.64 9.85 -11.11
C ALA A 468 12.84 9.57 -9.61
N GLU A 469 13.46 10.50 -8.89
CA GLU A 469 13.75 10.35 -7.46
C GLU A 469 12.76 11.11 -6.55
N ASN A 470 11.72 11.74 -7.11
CA ASN A 470 10.72 12.48 -6.36
C ASN A 470 9.35 12.45 -7.06
N LEU A 471 8.44 11.60 -6.59
CA LEU A 471 7.05 11.59 -7.07
C LEU A 471 6.09 12.29 -6.10
N GLY A 472 6.61 13.08 -5.16
CA GLY A 472 5.83 13.70 -4.08
C GLY A 472 5.94 12.96 -2.74
N SER A 473 5.37 13.56 -1.70
CA SER A 473 5.38 13.04 -0.32
C SER A 473 4.10 12.30 0.07
N GLU A 474 3.11 12.25 -0.83
CA GLU A 474 1.80 11.68 -0.59
C GLU A 474 1.87 10.17 -0.35
N ARG A 475 0.98 9.68 0.53
CA ARG A 475 0.91 8.28 0.94
C ARG A 475 -0.52 7.82 0.81
N PHE A 476 -0.75 6.82 -0.04
CA PHE A 476 -2.09 6.33 -0.34
C PHE A 476 -2.37 4.94 0.23
N TRP A 477 -1.32 4.18 0.52
CA TRP A 477 -1.45 2.80 0.97
C TRP A 477 -1.67 2.75 2.47
N MET A 478 -2.54 1.84 2.92
CA MET A 478 -2.98 1.77 4.31
C MET A 478 -2.36 0.58 5.07
N GLY A 479 -1.77 0.87 6.22
CA GLY A 479 -1.35 -0.10 7.23
C GLY A 479 -1.79 0.37 8.63
N LYS A 480 -0.88 0.36 9.62
CA LYS A 480 -1.10 1.03 10.92
C LYS A 480 -1.29 2.55 10.76
N GLU A 481 -0.66 3.07 9.72
CA GLU A 481 -0.77 4.43 9.21
C GLU A 481 -0.62 4.39 7.69
N LEU A 482 -0.72 5.55 7.05
CA LEU A 482 -0.48 5.64 5.62
C LEU A 482 1.00 5.46 5.29
N TYR A 483 1.28 4.72 4.22
CA TYR A 483 2.61 4.46 3.72
C TYR A 483 2.68 4.55 2.20
N ARG A 484 3.92 4.48 1.71
CA ARG A 484 4.24 4.52 0.28
C ARG A 484 5.24 3.44 -0.11
N PRO A 485 4.85 2.48 -0.97
CA PRO A 485 5.74 1.49 -1.56
C PRO A 485 6.41 2.09 -2.81
N TYR A 486 7.64 2.59 -2.66
CA TYR A 486 8.27 3.49 -3.63
C TYR A 486 8.35 2.91 -5.05
N ARG A 487 8.67 1.63 -5.20
CA ARG A 487 8.81 0.99 -6.52
C ARG A 487 7.46 0.68 -7.17
N VAL A 488 6.44 0.35 -6.38
CA VAL A 488 5.08 0.08 -6.88
C VAL A 488 4.47 1.35 -7.46
N ASP A 489 4.43 2.45 -6.69
CA ASP A 489 3.93 3.73 -7.17
C ASP A 489 4.67 4.19 -8.43
N ARG A 490 6.00 4.01 -8.45
CA ARG A 490 6.81 4.41 -9.58
C ARG A 490 6.57 3.56 -10.82
N ALA A 491 6.28 2.26 -10.66
CA ALA A 491 5.86 1.41 -11.77
C ALA A 491 4.54 1.88 -12.37
N PHE A 492 3.55 2.28 -11.55
CA PHE A 492 2.30 2.87 -12.05
C PHE A 492 2.55 4.12 -12.89
N VAL A 493 3.38 5.04 -12.39
CA VAL A 493 3.71 6.29 -13.09
C VAL A 493 4.44 6.02 -14.42
N LEU A 494 5.47 5.19 -14.40
CA LEU A 494 6.23 4.86 -15.61
C LEU A 494 5.38 4.12 -16.64
N CYS A 495 4.56 3.16 -16.21
CA CYS A 495 3.62 2.46 -17.08
C CYS A 495 2.64 3.44 -17.72
N ALA A 496 2.02 4.32 -16.93
CA ALA A 496 1.13 5.36 -17.44
C ALA A 496 1.83 6.23 -18.49
N MET A 497 3.02 6.75 -18.20
CA MET A 497 3.78 7.59 -19.15
C MET A 497 4.16 6.88 -20.45
N LEU A 498 4.27 5.55 -20.43
CA LEU A 498 4.63 4.74 -21.60
C LEU A 498 3.44 4.39 -22.52
N LEU A 499 2.19 4.53 -22.07
CA LEU A 499 1.00 4.13 -22.84
C LEU A 499 0.86 4.79 -24.22
N PRO A 500 1.23 6.07 -24.45
CA PRO A 500 1.23 6.65 -25.79
C PRO A 500 2.15 5.92 -26.77
N PHE A 501 3.26 5.33 -26.29
CA PHE A 501 4.17 4.54 -27.13
C PHE A 501 3.59 3.15 -27.41
N VAL A 502 3.00 2.50 -26.39
CA VAL A 502 2.30 1.21 -26.54
C VAL A 502 1.18 1.30 -27.58
N LEU A 503 0.39 2.38 -27.57
CA LEU A 503 -0.68 2.59 -28.53
C LEU A 503 -0.16 2.74 -29.97
N ARG A 504 0.95 3.47 -30.18
CA ARG A 504 1.59 3.63 -31.51
C ARG A 504 2.03 2.31 -32.11
N GLN A 505 2.75 1.52 -31.33
CA GLN A 505 3.28 0.24 -31.79
C GLN A 505 2.14 -0.68 -32.26
N ARG A 506 1.02 -0.68 -31.54
CA ARG A 506 -0.16 -1.49 -31.89
C ARG A 506 -0.89 -1.01 -33.15
N SER A 507 -1.07 0.30 -33.32
CA SER A 507 -1.65 0.85 -34.56
C SER A 507 -0.79 0.54 -35.79
N SER A 508 0.54 0.54 -35.64
CA SER A 508 1.47 0.15 -36.70
C SER A 508 1.33 -1.33 -37.08
N VAL A 509 1.21 -2.23 -36.10
CA VAL A 509 1.03 -3.68 -36.33
C VAL A 509 -0.32 -4.01 -36.96
N ARG A 510 -1.39 -3.26 -36.65
CA ARG A 510 -2.75 -3.50 -37.19
C ARG A 510 -3.01 -2.89 -38.57
N GLY A 511 -2.08 -2.12 -39.13
CA GLY A 511 -2.26 -1.47 -40.45
C GLY A 511 -3.35 -0.38 -40.47
N GLU A 512 -3.78 0.11 -39.30
CA GLU A 512 -4.81 1.13 -39.17
C GLU A 512 -4.20 2.53 -39.40
N ALA A 513 -4.08 2.93 -40.67
CA ALA A 513 -3.57 4.25 -41.05
C ALA A 513 -4.43 5.45 -40.62
N ARG A 514 -5.61 5.23 -39.99
CA ARG A 514 -6.53 6.32 -39.58
C ARG A 514 -6.34 6.83 -38.14
N GLY A 515 -5.44 6.23 -37.35
CA GLY A 515 -5.10 6.70 -36.00
C GLY A 515 -3.71 7.36 -35.86
N ALA A 516 -2.92 7.38 -36.94
CA ALA A 516 -1.51 7.75 -36.90
C ALA A 516 -1.26 9.26 -36.69
N SER A 517 -2.21 10.14 -37.04
CA SER A 517 -2.02 11.60 -36.99
C SER A 517 -2.04 12.24 -35.60
N HIS A 518 -2.39 11.50 -34.54
CA HIS A 518 -2.65 12.09 -33.21
C HIS A 518 -1.68 11.66 -32.12
N VAL A 519 -1.01 10.52 -32.26
CA VAL A 519 0.07 10.17 -31.34
C VAL A 519 1.38 10.91 -31.64
N GLU A 520 1.49 11.53 -32.83
CA GLU A 520 2.55 12.47 -33.17
C GLU A 520 2.47 13.77 -32.34
N ALA A 521 1.28 14.18 -31.87
CA ALA A 521 1.13 15.38 -31.05
C ALA A 521 1.74 15.24 -29.64
N LEU A 522 1.89 14.00 -29.14
CA LEU A 522 2.62 13.69 -27.90
C LEU A 522 4.12 13.42 -28.13
N ALA A 523 4.57 13.35 -29.38
CA ALA A 523 5.95 13.02 -29.75
C ALA A 523 6.89 14.25 -29.77
N TRP A 524 6.37 15.44 -29.49
CA TRP A 524 7.13 16.67 -29.32
C TRP A 524 7.12 17.09 -27.84
#